data_AF-A0A372RET1-F1
#
_entry.id   AF-A0A372RET1-F1
#
_cell.length_a   1.000
_cell.length_b   1.000
_cell.length_c   1.000
_cell.angle_alpha   90.00
_cell.angle_beta   90.00
_cell.angle_gamma   90.00
#
_symmetry.space_group_name_H-M   'P 1'
#
loop_
_entity.id
_entity.type
_entity.pdbx_description
1 polymer ?
#
loop_
_entity_poly.entity_id
_entity_poly.type
_entity_poly.pdbx_seq_one_letter_code
_entity_poly.pdbx_strand_id
1 'polypeptide(L)'
;MDEKNDICIPSYLRFSPAYNYINSNKIKLPTKLNASDSSKWLKVSEDGLTIIYRGVHLDLRYSYVGSIRANHYVPPEVGLFYYEINIIDKGTCGIIGLGFCEPNIRLGTMPGWDYKSYGYHGDDGKKFASSGKGSIYGPTYTTGDTVGVGVNFFDNTMFFTKNGIHLGTAFTHVESSTLYPVIGLRSLRECVLVNFGQKQFMFDIDQYIQKVINEVSDEK
;
A
#
# COMPACT_ATOMS: atom_id res chain seq x y z
N MET A 1 35.74 2.64 -4.14
CA MET A 1 34.89 2.68 -5.35
C MET A 1 33.48 2.68 -4.82
N ASP A 2 32.89 3.87 -4.70
CA ASP A 2 31.53 4.00 -4.20
C ASP A 2 30.59 3.53 -5.31
N GLU A 3 30.02 2.34 -5.14
CA GLU A 3 28.83 1.96 -5.89
C GLU A 3 27.75 2.97 -5.54
N LYS A 4 27.55 3.95 -6.43
CA LYS A 4 26.26 4.63 -6.52
C LYS A 4 25.25 3.55 -6.82
N ASN A 5 24.63 3.01 -5.77
CA ASN A 5 23.35 2.36 -5.89
C ASN A 5 22.40 3.43 -6.44
N ASP A 6 22.32 3.52 -7.76
CA ASP A 6 21.31 4.30 -8.46
C ASP A 6 19.97 3.69 -8.07
N ILE A 7 19.40 4.21 -6.98
CA ILE A 7 18.02 3.93 -6.58
C ILE A 7 17.20 4.36 -7.79
N CYS A 8 16.65 3.39 -8.51
CA CYS A 8 15.73 3.67 -9.60
C CYS A 8 14.49 4.32 -8.99
N ILE A 9 14.42 5.65 -9.08
CA ILE A 9 13.27 6.42 -8.64
C ILE A 9 12.16 6.20 -9.66
N PRO A 10 10.97 5.74 -9.24
CA PRO A 10 9.82 5.60 -10.13
C PRO A 10 9.58 6.86 -10.96
N SER A 11 9.34 6.68 -12.26
CA SER A 11 9.21 7.77 -13.24
C SER A 11 8.21 8.85 -12.81
N TYR A 12 7.07 8.43 -12.26
CA TYR A 12 6.02 9.34 -11.83
C TYR A 12 6.47 10.32 -10.71
N LEU A 13 7.49 9.97 -9.93
CA LEU A 13 8.01 10.85 -8.87
C LEU A 13 8.84 12.02 -9.42
N ARG A 14 9.19 12.04 -10.72
CA ARG A 14 9.76 13.24 -11.37
C ARG A 14 8.81 14.44 -11.32
N PHE A 15 7.51 14.16 -11.18
CA PHE A 15 6.45 15.14 -11.07
C PHE A 15 6.18 15.55 -9.62
N SER A 16 6.86 14.95 -8.65
CA SER A 16 6.72 15.30 -7.23
C SER A 16 7.24 16.72 -6.96
N PRO A 17 6.53 17.54 -6.16
CA PRO A 17 7.05 18.81 -5.66
C PRO A 17 8.37 18.65 -4.89
N ALA A 18 8.58 17.49 -4.28
CA ALA A 18 9.79 17.16 -3.53
C ALA A 18 10.84 16.39 -4.35
N TYR A 19 10.74 16.32 -5.68
CA TYR A 19 11.65 15.53 -6.53
C TYR A 19 13.14 15.79 -6.24
N ASN A 20 13.57 17.05 -6.08
CA ASN A 20 14.97 17.37 -5.79
C ASN A 20 15.45 16.77 -4.45
N TYR A 21 14.58 16.66 -3.44
CA TYR A 21 14.89 16.05 -2.15
C TYR A 21 14.89 14.52 -2.23
N ILE A 22 13.99 13.94 -3.04
CA ILE A 22 13.98 12.51 -3.33
C ILE A 22 15.26 12.11 -4.09
N ASN A 23 15.58 12.82 -5.17
CA ASN A 23 16.75 12.56 -6.01
C ASN A 23 18.08 12.77 -5.29
N SER A 24 18.14 13.70 -4.34
CA SER A 24 19.30 13.89 -3.45
C SER A 24 19.28 12.99 -2.20
N ASN A 25 18.34 12.04 -2.11
CA ASN A 25 18.21 11.07 -1.02
C ASN A 25 18.01 11.69 0.37
N LYS A 26 17.53 12.94 0.42
CA LYS A 26 17.16 13.67 1.64
C LYS A 26 15.79 13.25 2.17
N ILE A 27 14.90 12.81 1.27
CA ILE A 27 13.66 12.13 1.61
C ILE A 27 13.84 10.63 1.38
N LYS A 28 13.52 9.82 2.39
CA LYS A 28 13.52 8.36 2.31
C LYS A 28 12.10 7.89 2.04
N LEU A 29 11.88 7.31 0.86
CA LEU A 29 10.58 6.74 0.48
C LEU A 29 10.46 5.28 0.94
N PRO A 30 9.22 4.77 1.10
CA PRO A 30 8.99 3.35 1.25
C PRO A 30 9.59 2.59 0.06
N THR A 31 10.45 1.62 0.35
CA THR A 31 11.17 0.83 -0.67
C THR A 31 11.08 -0.66 -0.40
N LYS A 32 10.72 -1.08 0.82
CA LYS A 32 10.51 -2.47 1.18
C LYS A 32 9.67 -2.56 2.45
N LEU A 33 9.19 -3.76 2.76
CA LEU A 33 8.51 -4.06 4.00
C LEU A 33 9.51 -4.13 5.16
N ASN A 34 9.06 -3.72 6.35
CA ASN A 34 9.88 -3.69 7.55
C ASN A 34 9.65 -4.94 8.40
N ALA A 35 10.57 -5.90 8.33
CA ALA A 35 10.48 -7.13 9.11
C ALA A 35 10.47 -6.91 10.64
N SER A 36 11.07 -5.82 11.13
CA SER A 36 11.05 -5.44 12.55
C SER A 36 9.73 -4.79 12.97
N ASP A 37 8.97 -4.28 12.00
CA ASP A 37 7.65 -3.66 12.19
C ASP A 37 6.57 -4.50 11.50
N SER A 38 6.53 -5.76 11.91
CA SER A 38 5.72 -6.82 11.32
C SER A 38 5.12 -7.73 12.41
N SER A 39 3.92 -8.25 12.13
CA SER A 39 3.32 -9.30 12.94
C SER A 39 4.13 -10.60 12.88
N LYS A 40 4.18 -11.31 14.02
CA LYS A 40 4.79 -12.65 14.10
C LYS A 40 4.16 -13.67 13.14
N TRP A 41 2.95 -13.45 12.65
CA TRP A 41 2.27 -14.36 11.72
C TRP A 41 2.74 -14.23 10.27
N LEU A 42 3.62 -13.26 9.97
CA LEU A 42 4.17 -13.06 8.64
C LEU A 42 5.63 -13.51 8.59
N LYS A 43 6.00 -14.12 7.47
CA LYS A 43 7.38 -14.30 7.05
C LYS A 43 7.65 -13.34 5.90
N VAL A 44 8.71 -12.55 6.02
CA VAL A 44 9.16 -11.62 4.98
C VAL A 44 10.37 -12.23 4.26
N SER A 45 10.46 -12.08 2.94
CA SER A 45 11.67 -12.42 2.17
C SER A 45 12.84 -11.50 2.52
N GLU A 46 14.06 -11.92 2.18
CA GLU A 46 15.30 -11.16 2.48
C GLU A 46 15.34 -9.78 1.81
N ASP A 47 14.81 -9.66 0.59
CA ASP A 47 14.68 -8.40 -0.13
C ASP A 47 13.59 -7.47 0.47
N GLY A 48 12.75 -8.00 1.36
CA GLY A 48 11.65 -7.27 1.98
C GLY A 48 10.44 -7.04 1.06
N LEU A 49 10.31 -7.75 -0.06
CA LEU A 49 9.25 -7.52 -1.05
C LEU A 49 8.18 -8.60 -1.07
N THR A 50 8.44 -9.79 -0.56
CA THR A 50 7.46 -10.88 -0.49
C THR A 50 7.06 -11.14 0.95
N ILE A 51 5.76 -11.31 1.19
CA ILE A 51 5.24 -11.79 2.47
C ILE A 51 4.40 -13.05 2.29
N ILE A 52 4.59 -13.97 3.24
CA ILE A 52 3.84 -15.22 3.31
C ILE A 52 3.20 -15.32 4.70
N TYR A 53 1.92 -15.64 4.73
CA TYR A 53 1.23 -15.96 5.98
C TYR A 53 1.71 -17.31 6.52
N ARG A 54 2.24 -17.32 7.74
CA ARG A 54 2.79 -18.51 8.41
C ARG A 54 2.03 -18.90 9.68
N GLY A 55 0.82 -18.36 9.88
CA GLY A 55 -0.06 -18.87 10.93
C GLY A 55 -0.39 -20.34 10.71
N VAL A 56 -0.62 -21.08 11.78
CA VAL A 56 -0.88 -22.54 11.75
C VAL A 56 -2.34 -22.89 12.01
N HIS A 57 -3.20 -21.90 12.21
CA HIS A 57 -4.58 -22.10 12.63
C HIS A 57 -5.49 -22.06 11.40
N LEU A 58 -6.30 -23.11 11.22
CA LEU A 58 -7.41 -23.12 10.24
C LEU A 58 -8.59 -22.25 10.70
N ASP A 59 -8.57 -21.83 11.95
CA ASP A 59 -9.58 -21.00 12.58
C ASP A 59 -9.41 -19.53 12.15
N LEU A 60 -10.43 -18.98 11.50
CA LEU A 60 -10.50 -17.60 11.04
C LEU A 60 -10.81 -16.60 12.18
N ARG A 61 -10.52 -16.89 13.45
CA ARG A 61 -10.65 -15.91 14.53
C ARG A 61 -9.83 -14.64 14.24
N TYR A 62 -10.35 -13.50 14.68
CA TYR A 62 -9.73 -12.18 14.51
C TYR A 62 -8.30 -12.08 15.10
N SER A 63 -7.97 -12.93 16.07
CA SER A 63 -6.66 -12.97 16.75
C SER A 63 -5.50 -13.46 15.88
N TYR A 64 -5.76 -13.93 14.66
CA TYR A 64 -4.76 -14.52 13.77
C TYR A 64 -4.41 -13.66 12.56
N VAL A 65 -4.77 -12.38 12.57
CA VAL A 65 -4.33 -11.44 11.53
C VAL A 65 -2.85 -11.10 11.70
N GLY A 66 -2.12 -11.05 10.58
CA GLY A 66 -0.77 -10.50 10.53
C GLY A 66 -0.69 -9.35 9.54
N SER A 67 -0.34 -8.17 10.02
CA SER A 67 -0.04 -7.00 9.21
C SER A 67 1.42 -6.58 9.33
N ILE A 68 1.89 -5.83 8.33
CA ILE A 68 3.25 -5.33 8.21
C ILE A 68 3.25 -3.94 7.57
N ARG A 69 4.10 -3.04 8.06
CA ARG A 69 4.33 -1.72 7.47
C ARG A 69 5.59 -1.70 6.61
N ALA A 70 5.69 -0.71 5.71
CA ALA A 70 6.93 -0.42 5.00
C ALA A 70 8.01 0.18 5.92
N ASN A 71 9.25 0.22 5.44
CA ASN A 71 10.41 0.75 6.16
C ASN A 71 10.38 2.27 6.42
N HIS A 72 9.62 3.01 5.64
CA HIS A 72 9.46 4.46 5.79
C HIS A 72 7.99 4.85 5.62
N TYR A 73 7.61 5.99 6.20
CA TYR A 73 6.35 6.65 5.87
C TYR A 73 6.49 7.39 4.54
N VAL A 74 5.37 7.83 3.98
CA VAL A 74 5.33 8.73 2.84
C VAL A 74 5.20 10.17 3.35
N PRO A 75 6.22 11.03 3.14
CA PRO A 75 6.08 12.46 3.48
C PRO A 75 5.03 13.15 2.60
N PRO A 76 4.15 14.00 3.16
CA PRO A 76 3.13 14.70 2.37
C PRO A 76 3.70 15.58 1.24
N GLU A 77 4.92 16.10 1.39
CA GLU A 77 5.60 16.93 0.39
C GLU A 77 5.90 16.16 -0.92
N VAL A 78 5.83 14.83 -0.88
CA VAL A 78 5.93 13.98 -2.07
C VAL A 78 4.77 14.22 -3.04
N GLY A 79 3.61 14.71 -2.56
CA GLY A 79 2.43 15.03 -3.37
C GLY A 79 1.60 13.80 -3.69
N LEU A 80 2.18 12.78 -4.34
CA LEU A 80 1.51 11.51 -4.60
C LEU A 80 2.45 10.33 -4.39
N PHE A 81 1.96 9.27 -3.75
CA PHE A 81 2.70 8.01 -3.64
C PHE A 81 1.81 6.82 -3.99
N TYR A 82 2.38 5.85 -4.69
CA TYR A 82 1.68 4.69 -5.20
C TYR A 82 2.53 3.43 -5.05
N TYR A 83 1.90 2.32 -4.69
CA TYR A 83 2.52 1.00 -4.71
C TYR A 83 1.51 -0.06 -5.14
N GLU A 84 2.02 -1.18 -5.64
CA GLU A 84 1.21 -2.33 -6.05
C GLU A 84 1.55 -3.58 -5.26
N ILE A 85 0.58 -4.47 -5.17
CA ILE A 85 0.79 -5.84 -4.73
C ILE A 85 0.31 -6.79 -5.82
N ASN A 86 1.07 -7.87 -6.03
CA ASN A 86 0.67 -9.01 -6.83
C ASN A 86 0.24 -10.13 -5.87
N ILE A 87 -0.95 -10.68 -6.08
CA ILE A 87 -1.44 -11.81 -5.30
C ILE A 87 -0.84 -13.09 -5.88
N ILE A 88 0.23 -13.59 -5.27
CA ILE A 88 0.94 -14.79 -5.72
C ILE A 88 0.13 -16.05 -5.40
N ASP A 89 -0.46 -16.11 -4.21
CA ASP A 89 -1.39 -17.15 -3.80
C ASP A 89 -2.41 -16.52 -2.84
N LYS A 90 -3.71 -16.60 -3.16
CA LYS A 90 -4.79 -16.16 -2.28
C LYS A 90 -4.89 -17.00 -1.00
N GLY A 91 -4.21 -18.14 -0.95
CA GLY A 91 -4.35 -19.10 0.12
C GLY A 91 -5.76 -19.69 0.22
N THR A 92 -6.17 -20.02 1.43
CA THR A 92 -7.48 -20.66 1.66
C THR A 92 -8.65 -19.71 1.46
N CYS A 93 -8.56 -18.46 1.95
CA CYS A 93 -9.68 -17.53 2.01
C CYS A 93 -9.49 -16.24 1.22
N GLY A 94 -8.26 -15.84 0.89
CA GLY A 94 -8.01 -14.58 0.18
C GLY A 94 -8.30 -13.33 1.00
N ILE A 95 -8.20 -13.41 2.33
CA ILE A 95 -8.40 -12.28 3.25
C ILE A 95 -7.09 -11.48 3.29
N ILE A 96 -6.85 -10.80 2.18
CA ILE A 96 -5.67 -9.99 1.92
C ILE A 96 -6.12 -8.54 1.86
N GLY A 97 -5.52 -7.67 2.67
CA GLY A 97 -5.80 -6.24 2.66
C GLY A 97 -4.54 -5.43 2.38
N LEU A 98 -4.70 -4.31 1.65
CA LEU A 98 -3.66 -3.31 1.45
C LEU A 98 -4.19 -1.90 1.72
N GLY A 99 -3.29 -0.98 2.06
CA GLY A 99 -3.63 0.43 2.20
C GLY A 99 -2.55 1.23 2.92
N PHE A 100 -2.96 2.14 3.80
CA PHE A 100 -2.07 2.98 4.59
C PHE A 100 -2.51 3.06 6.05
N CYS A 101 -1.57 3.23 6.97
CA CYS A 101 -1.87 3.47 8.38
C CYS A 101 -0.83 4.36 9.07
N GLU A 102 -1.22 4.92 10.21
CA GLU A 102 -0.27 5.58 11.12
C GLU A 102 0.68 4.58 11.84
N PRO A 103 1.83 5.04 12.39
CA PRO A 103 2.87 4.16 12.93
C PRO A 103 2.45 3.33 14.15
N ASN A 104 1.50 3.79 14.96
CA ASN A 104 1.16 3.15 16.24
C ASN A 104 0.01 2.13 16.14
N ILE A 105 -0.40 1.77 14.93
CA ILE A 105 -1.48 0.81 14.73
C ILE A 105 -1.02 -0.61 15.05
N ARG A 106 -1.90 -1.38 15.70
CA ARG A 106 -1.65 -2.77 16.05
C ARG A 106 -1.47 -3.59 14.79
N LEU A 107 -0.41 -4.39 14.73
CA LEU A 107 -0.15 -5.25 13.56
C LEU A 107 -0.88 -6.61 13.62
N GLY A 108 -1.74 -6.80 14.63
CA GLY A 108 -2.66 -7.92 14.74
C GLY A 108 -4.07 -7.61 14.20
N THR A 109 -4.23 -6.57 13.39
CA THR A 109 -5.50 -6.14 12.78
C THR A 109 -5.31 -5.90 11.29
N MET A 110 -6.38 -6.01 10.50
CA MET A 110 -6.30 -5.78 9.06
C MET A 110 -6.21 -4.28 8.76
N PRO A 111 -5.58 -3.86 7.64
CA PRO A 111 -5.63 -2.48 7.16
C PRO A 111 -7.07 -1.94 7.15
N GLY A 112 -7.29 -0.76 7.73
CA GLY A 112 -8.61 -0.14 7.80
C GLY A 112 -9.42 -0.36 9.09
N TRP A 113 -9.08 -1.37 9.92
CA TRP A 113 -9.92 -1.71 11.08
C TRP A 113 -9.70 -0.82 12.31
N ASP A 114 -8.47 -0.39 12.54
CA ASP A 114 -8.11 0.48 13.65
C ASP A 114 -8.14 1.96 13.23
N TYR A 115 -8.37 2.87 14.19
CA TYR A 115 -8.40 4.32 13.97
C TYR A 115 -7.16 4.80 13.21
N LYS A 116 -7.34 5.63 12.17
CA LYS A 116 -6.29 6.10 11.25
C LYS A 116 -5.53 4.99 10.49
N SER A 117 -6.27 3.93 10.19
CA SER A 117 -5.90 2.91 9.22
C SER A 117 -6.94 2.90 8.10
N TYR A 118 -6.48 2.67 6.88
CA TYR A 118 -7.27 2.66 5.65
C TYR A 118 -6.92 1.40 4.87
N GLY A 119 -7.92 0.68 4.36
CA GLY A 119 -7.68 -0.56 3.64
C GLY A 119 -8.78 -0.97 2.67
N TYR A 120 -8.40 -1.75 1.66
CA TYR A 120 -9.27 -2.44 0.71
C TYR A 120 -8.97 -3.93 0.81
N HIS A 121 -10.01 -4.78 0.90
CA HIS A 121 -9.87 -6.21 1.21
C HIS A 121 -10.33 -7.09 0.04
N GLY A 122 -9.60 -8.17 -0.19
CA GLY A 122 -9.75 -9.02 -1.38
C GLY A 122 -10.92 -9.98 -1.34
N ASP A 123 -11.30 -10.44 -0.15
CA ASP A 123 -12.36 -11.45 0.05
C ASP A 123 -13.77 -10.89 -0.17
N ASP A 124 -13.98 -9.60 0.12
CA ASP A 124 -15.31 -8.97 0.02
C ASP A 124 -15.37 -7.71 -0.85
N GLY A 125 -14.23 -7.22 -1.34
CA GLY A 125 -14.16 -6.02 -2.17
C GLY A 125 -14.50 -4.73 -1.43
N LYS A 126 -14.58 -4.75 -0.09
CA LYS A 126 -14.94 -3.58 0.70
C LYS A 126 -13.74 -2.72 1.06
N LYS A 127 -14.02 -1.43 1.26
CA LYS A 127 -13.09 -0.48 1.87
C LYS A 127 -13.39 -0.29 3.35
N PHE A 128 -12.34 -0.13 4.14
CA PHE A 128 -12.37 0.00 5.59
C PHE A 128 -11.56 1.25 5.98
N ALA A 129 -12.15 2.12 6.80
CA ALA A 129 -11.50 3.33 7.28
C ALA A 129 -11.81 3.50 8.77
N SER A 130 -10.79 3.33 9.62
CA SER A 130 -10.93 3.48 11.08
C SER A 130 -12.06 2.63 11.70
N SER A 131 -12.41 1.50 11.09
CA SER A 131 -13.58 0.71 11.46
C SER A 131 -13.49 -0.71 10.96
N GLY A 132 -13.83 -1.68 11.82
CA GLY A 132 -14.00 -3.09 11.43
C GLY A 132 -15.23 -3.34 10.54
N LYS A 133 -16.10 -2.34 10.34
CA LYS A 133 -17.26 -2.41 9.45
C LYS A 133 -16.94 -1.78 8.11
N GLY A 134 -16.71 -2.61 7.10
CA GLY A 134 -16.41 -2.18 5.73
C GLY A 134 -17.63 -1.65 4.99
N SER A 135 -17.37 -0.90 3.93
CA SER A 135 -18.37 -0.37 2.99
C SER A 135 -18.07 -0.84 1.56
N ILE A 136 -19.11 -0.97 0.73
CA ILE A 136 -18.96 -1.38 -0.68
C ILE A 136 -18.05 -0.40 -1.40
N TYR A 137 -17.11 -0.91 -2.19
CA TYR A 137 -16.16 -0.09 -2.94
C TYR A 137 -15.81 -0.68 -4.31
N GLY A 138 -15.15 -1.83 -4.33
CA GLY A 138 -14.59 -2.39 -5.55
C GLY A 138 -14.94 -3.88 -5.72
N PRO A 139 -14.46 -4.51 -6.80
CA PRO A 139 -14.56 -5.95 -6.97
C PRO A 139 -13.74 -6.70 -5.90
N THR A 140 -13.93 -8.00 -5.74
CA THR A 140 -12.97 -8.85 -5.02
C THR A 140 -11.68 -9.00 -5.83
N TYR A 141 -10.60 -9.48 -5.21
CA TYR A 141 -9.34 -9.80 -5.91
C TYR A 141 -8.69 -11.06 -5.37
N THR A 142 -7.91 -11.74 -6.21
CA THR A 142 -7.45 -13.09 -5.95
C THR A 142 -6.13 -13.41 -6.65
N THR A 143 -5.67 -14.67 -6.55
CA THR A 143 -4.44 -15.16 -7.19
C THR A 143 -4.33 -14.69 -8.65
N GLY A 144 -3.20 -14.06 -8.98
CA GLY A 144 -2.92 -13.51 -10.32
C GLY A 144 -3.32 -12.04 -10.50
N ASP A 145 -4.17 -11.49 -9.64
CA ASP A 145 -4.51 -10.06 -9.70
C ASP A 145 -3.34 -9.18 -9.21
N THR A 146 -3.24 -7.99 -9.80
CA THR A 146 -2.43 -6.88 -9.30
C THR A 146 -3.36 -5.82 -8.72
N VAL A 147 -3.11 -5.40 -7.49
CA VAL A 147 -3.92 -4.38 -6.80
C VAL A 147 -3.01 -3.27 -6.34
N GLY A 148 -3.32 -2.04 -6.70
CA GLY A 148 -2.55 -0.87 -6.29
C GLY A 148 -3.30 0.00 -5.31
N VAL A 149 -2.57 0.85 -4.61
CA VAL A 149 -3.12 1.92 -3.79
C VAL A 149 -2.27 3.18 -3.91
N GLY A 150 -2.95 4.30 -4.10
CA GLY A 150 -2.35 5.63 -4.13
C GLY A 150 -2.88 6.51 -3.02
N VAL A 151 -2.00 7.31 -2.44
CA VAL A 151 -2.35 8.45 -1.58
C VAL A 151 -2.00 9.73 -2.32
N ASN A 152 -2.99 10.61 -2.45
CA ASN A 152 -2.89 11.92 -3.06
C ASN A 152 -2.94 12.99 -1.97
N PHE A 153 -1.81 13.63 -1.69
CA PHE A 153 -1.69 14.71 -0.72
C PHE A 153 -2.07 16.08 -1.30
N PHE A 154 -2.29 16.19 -2.62
CA PHE A 154 -2.78 17.44 -3.21
C PHE A 154 -4.23 17.73 -2.79
N ASP A 155 -5.07 16.69 -2.68
CA ASP A 155 -6.50 16.79 -2.32
C ASP A 155 -6.88 15.95 -1.09
N ASN A 156 -5.90 15.34 -0.42
CA ASN A 156 -6.06 14.45 0.73
C ASN A 156 -7.00 13.26 0.45
N THR A 157 -6.84 12.63 -0.71
CA THR A 157 -7.60 11.43 -1.09
C THR A 157 -6.74 10.18 -1.16
N MET A 158 -7.40 9.03 -1.18
CA MET A 158 -6.80 7.74 -1.50
C MET A 158 -7.66 7.00 -2.52
N PHE A 159 -7.01 6.25 -3.38
CA PHE A 159 -7.64 5.43 -4.40
C PHE A 159 -6.97 4.06 -4.48
N PHE A 160 -7.69 3.09 -5.02
CA PHE A 160 -7.13 1.78 -5.36
C PHE A 160 -7.23 1.53 -6.86
N THR A 161 -6.43 0.58 -7.33
CA THR A 161 -6.47 0.08 -8.70
C THR A 161 -6.56 -1.43 -8.68
N LYS A 162 -7.14 -2.02 -9.73
CA LYS A 162 -7.08 -3.46 -9.97
C LYS A 162 -6.74 -3.71 -11.42
N ASN A 163 -5.70 -4.51 -11.65
CA ASN A 163 -5.22 -4.90 -12.97
C ASN A 163 -5.07 -3.71 -13.94
N GLY A 164 -4.47 -2.62 -13.43
CA GLY A 164 -4.25 -1.38 -14.20
C GLY A 164 -5.48 -0.47 -14.35
N ILE A 165 -6.61 -0.78 -13.71
CA ILE A 165 -7.83 0.03 -13.76
C ILE A 165 -8.03 0.76 -12.44
N HIS A 166 -8.19 2.09 -12.50
CA HIS A 166 -8.52 2.93 -11.35
C HIS A 166 -9.96 2.65 -10.86
N LEU A 167 -10.13 2.38 -9.56
CA LEU A 167 -11.42 1.98 -8.96
C LEU A 167 -12.22 3.16 -8.38
N GLY A 168 -11.77 4.39 -8.61
CA GLY A 168 -12.37 5.60 -8.06
C GLY A 168 -11.84 5.92 -6.65
N THR A 169 -12.14 7.13 -6.19
CA THR A 169 -11.71 7.60 -4.87
C THR A 169 -12.33 6.75 -3.76
N ALA A 170 -11.46 6.12 -2.96
CA ALA A 170 -11.86 5.28 -1.84
C ALA A 170 -12.09 6.11 -0.58
N PHE A 171 -11.18 7.03 -0.28
CA PHE A 171 -11.24 7.85 0.93
C PHE A 171 -10.99 9.32 0.57
N THR A 172 -11.74 10.20 1.22
CA THR A 172 -11.56 11.65 1.20
C THR A 172 -11.21 12.12 2.61
N HIS A 173 -10.66 13.32 2.74
CA HIS A 173 -10.26 13.90 4.03
C HIS A 173 -9.31 12.96 4.82
N VAL A 174 -8.30 12.43 4.13
CA VAL A 174 -7.26 11.63 4.77
C VAL A 174 -6.34 12.58 5.55
N GLU A 175 -6.72 12.87 6.78
CA GLU A 175 -5.99 13.78 7.68
C GLU A 175 -4.88 13.04 8.44
N SER A 176 -3.76 12.77 7.76
CA SER A 176 -2.56 12.25 8.43
C SER A 176 -1.29 12.72 7.73
N SER A 177 -0.33 13.20 8.54
CA SER A 177 1.00 13.58 8.07
C SER A 177 2.00 12.41 8.06
N THR A 178 1.62 11.23 8.56
CA THR A 178 2.54 10.09 8.72
C THR A 178 1.87 8.78 8.33
N LEU A 179 1.80 8.53 7.02
CA LEU A 179 1.19 7.33 6.47
C LEU A 179 2.25 6.33 6.00
N TYR A 180 2.18 5.12 6.53
CA TYR A 180 2.97 3.99 6.07
C TYR A 180 2.13 3.10 5.16
N PRO A 181 2.65 2.65 4.01
CA PRO A 181 2.10 1.49 3.31
C PRO A 181 1.95 0.33 4.29
N VAL A 182 0.80 -0.35 4.25
CA VAL A 182 0.51 -1.48 5.12
C VAL A 182 -0.20 -2.58 4.35
N ILE A 183 0.18 -3.83 4.62
CA ILE A 183 -0.45 -5.02 4.04
C ILE A 183 -0.79 -5.98 5.19
N GLY A 184 -1.96 -6.60 5.12
CA GLY A 184 -2.45 -7.58 6.08
C GLY A 184 -2.87 -8.88 5.42
N LEU A 185 -2.49 -10.00 6.03
CA LEU A 185 -2.87 -11.36 5.66
C LEU A 185 -3.51 -12.06 6.86
N ARG A 186 -4.38 -13.04 6.61
CA ARG A 186 -5.11 -13.76 7.68
C ARG A 186 -5.27 -15.25 7.42
N SER A 187 -5.14 -15.75 6.18
CA SER A 187 -5.41 -17.16 5.88
C SER A 187 -4.19 -17.93 5.39
N LEU A 188 -4.22 -19.26 5.61
CA LEU A 188 -3.12 -20.15 5.28
C LEU A 188 -2.69 -19.99 3.82
N ARG A 189 -1.37 -19.99 3.60
CA ARG A 189 -0.71 -19.91 2.29
C ARG A 189 -0.86 -18.59 1.54
N GLU A 190 -1.53 -17.58 2.10
CA GLU A 190 -1.56 -16.26 1.49
C GLU A 190 -0.13 -15.76 1.24
N CYS A 191 0.14 -15.37 0.00
CA CYS A 191 1.44 -14.95 -0.48
C CYS A 191 1.27 -13.75 -1.39
N VAL A 192 1.99 -12.67 -1.09
CA VAL A 192 1.92 -11.40 -1.79
C VAL A 192 3.32 -10.90 -2.09
N LEU A 193 3.52 -10.42 -3.32
CA LEU A 193 4.71 -9.69 -3.74
C LEU A 193 4.37 -8.21 -3.87
N VAL A 194 5.20 -7.34 -3.31
CA VAL A 194 5.00 -5.89 -3.32
C VAL A 194 5.93 -5.25 -4.34
N ASN A 195 5.41 -4.27 -5.07
CA ASN A 195 6.15 -3.38 -5.93
C ASN A 195 6.03 -1.95 -5.37
N PHE A 196 7.11 -1.43 -4.79
CA PHE A 196 7.25 -0.01 -4.41
C PHE A 196 7.84 0.83 -5.55
N GLY A 197 7.98 0.26 -6.75
CA GLY A 197 8.59 0.91 -7.91
C GLY A 197 9.86 0.23 -8.43
N GLN A 198 10.24 -0.93 -7.89
CA GLN A 198 11.33 -1.75 -8.42
C GLN A 198 11.05 -2.26 -9.85
N LYS A 199 9.77 -2.35 -10.20
CA LYS A 199 9.30 -2.74 -11.54
C LYS A 199 8.28 -1.72 -12.02
N GLN A 200 8.06 -1.70 -13.33
CA GLN A 200 6.96 -0.94 -13.92
C GLN A 200 5.63 -1.36 -13.28
N PHE A 201 4.81 -0.37 -12.93
CA PHE A 201 3.46 -0.59 -12.41
C PHE A 201 2.52 -1.06 -13.52
N MET A 202 1.50 -1.84 -13.15
CA MET A 202 0.44 -2.23 -14.08
C MET A 202 -0.51 -1.06 -14.36
N PHE A 203 -0.75 -0.20 -13.37
CA PHE A 203 -1.45 1.07 -13.57
C PHE A 203 -0.51 2.13 -14.16
N ASP A 204 -1.01 2.90 -15.14
CA ASP A 204 -0.30 4.05 -15.71
C ASP A 204 -0.32 5.25 -14.74
N ILE A 205 0.49 5.12 -13.69
CA ILE A 205 0.61 6.14 -12.64
C ILE A 205 1.26 7.43 -13.16
N ASP A 206 2.09 7.34 -14.22
CA ASP A 206 2.69 8.48 -14.89
C ASP A 206 1.64 9.35 -15.59
N GLN A 207 0.68 8.74 -16.29
CA GLN A 207 -0.45 9.46 -16.87
C GLN A 207 -1.35 10.05 -15.79
N TYR A 208 -1.60 9.29 -14.72
CA TYR A 208 -2.47 9.76 -13.62
C TYR A 208 -1.91 11.00 -12.93
N ILE A 209 -0.63 11.01 -12.54
CA ILE A 209 -0.05 12.18 -11.84
C ILE A 209 -0.01 13.43 -12.71
N GLN A 210 0.21 13.29 -14.03
CA GLN A 210 0.15 14.43 -14.96
C GLN A 210 -1.24 15.04 -14.98
N LYS A 211 -2.29 14.22 -15.00
CA LYS A 211 -3.67 14.69 -14.92
C LYS A 211 -3.93 15.44 -13.61
N VAL A 212 -3.53 14.87 -12.47
CA VAL A 212 -3.68 15.50 -11.16
C VAL A 212 -2.99 16.87 -11.10
N ILE A 213 -1.77 16.98 -11.63
CA ILE A 213 -1.03 18.26 -11.61
C ILE A 213 -1.69 19.31 -12.51
N ASN A 214 -2.23 18.91 -13.66
CA ASN A 214 -2.95 19.84 -14.54
C ASN A 214 -4.21 20.38 -13.84
N GLU A 215 -4.99 19.51 -13.19
CA GLU A 215 -6.20 19.91 -12.45
C GLU A 215 -5.86 20.88 -11.30
N VAL A 216 -4.81 20.61 -10.52
CA VAL A 216 -4.33 21.51 -9.46
C VAL A 216 -3.83 22.86 -9.99
N SER A 217 -3.32 22.89 -11.23
CA SER A 217 -2.82 24.12 -11.86
C SER A 217 -3.95 24.99 -12.41
N ASP A 218 -5.02 24.38 -12.90
CA ASP A 218 -6.21 25.07 -13.43
C ASP A 218 -7.09 25.69 -12.32
N GLU A 219 -6.97 25.22 -11.07
CA GLU A 219 -7.68 25.76 -9.90
C GLU A 219 -6.99 26.98 -9.26
N LYS A 220 -5.80 27.38 -9.72
CA LYS A 220 -5.02 28.52 -9.21
C LYS A 220 -5.07 29.74 -10.12
#